data_AF-A0A2D4SFW3-F1
#
_entry.id   AF-A0A2D4SFW3-F1
#
_cell.length_a   1.000
_cell.length_b   1.000
_cell.length_c   1.000
_cell.angle_alpha   90.00
_cell.angle_beta   90.00
_cell.angle_gamma   90.00
#
_symmetry.space_group_name_H-M   'P 1'
#
loop_
_entity.id
_entity.type
_entity.pdbx_description
1 polymer ?
#
loop_
_entity_poly.entity_id
_entity_poly.type
_entity_poly.pdbx_seq_one_letter_code
_entity_poly.pdbx_strand_id
1 'polypeptide(L)'
;MSASLDTEFETTLNTEQFAAVRFGEPCPRRGMTASPLLVIAGAGTGKTRTLTHRLAYLVGQGVDPRRILVMTFSRRAADELCRRARHILA
;
A
#
# COMPACT_ATOMS: atom_id res chain seq x y z
N MET A 1 15.90 5.99 2.20
CA MET A 1 14.74 5.76 1.31
C MET A 1 13.42 5.66 2.07
N SER A 2 13.32 4.85 3.15
CA SER A 2 12.07 4.76 3.96
C SER A 2 11.59 6.10 4.54
N ALA A 3 12.48 6.93 5.07
CA ALA A 3 12.09 8.20 5.71
C ALA A 3 11.45 9.20 4.72
N SER A 4 11.87 9.19 3.45
CA SER A 4 11.35 10.09 2.41
C SER A 4 9.94 9.71 1.96
N LEU A 5 9.66 8.41 1.82
CA LEU A 5 8.33 7.91 1.48
C LEU A 5 7.32 8.13 2.60
N ASP A 6 7.77 7.99 3.86
CA ASP A 6 6.91 8.23 5.02
C ASP A 6 6.43 9.70 5.07
N THR A 7 7.31 10.67 4.83
CA THR A 7 6.95 12.10 4.76
C THR A 7 6.01 12.43 3.59
N GLU A 8 6.22 11.82 2.42
CA GLU A 8 5.33 12.01 1.26
C GLU A 8 3.92 11.45 1.55
N PHE A 9 3.84 10.31 2.24
CA PHE A 9 2.55 9.69 2.55
C PHE A 9 1.77 10.48 3.60
N GLU A 10 2.44 11.03 4.61
CA GLU A 10 1.81 11.87 5.64
C GLU A 10 1.15 13.13 5.05
N THR A 11 1.72 13.72 4.00
CA THR A 11 1.13 14.90 3.34
C THR A 11 -0.04 14.54 2.41
N THR A 12 -0.08 13.29 1.96
CA THR A 12 -0.97 12.85 0.87
C THR A 12 -2.19 12.08 1.38
N LEU A 13 -2.06 11.37 2.51
CA LEU A 13 -3.09 10.51 3.11
C LEU A 13 -3.60 11.12 4.41
N ASN A 14 -4.86 10.83 4.76
CA ASN A 14 -5.33 11.11 6.12
C ASN A 14 -4.80 10.07 7.12
N THR A 15 -4.99 10.33 8.41
CA THR A 15 -4.48 9.48 9.50
C THR A 15 -4.91 8.02 9.39
N GLU A 16 -6.19 7.77 9.13
CA GLU A 16 -6.74 6.39 9.02
C GLU A 16 -6.19 5.64 7.81
N GLN A 17 -6.07 6.33 6.68
CA GLN A 17 -5.49 5.77 5.46
C GLN A 17 -4.00 5.46 5.67
N PHE A 18 -3.26 6.35 6.31
CA PHE A 18 -1.85 6.14 6.60
C PHE A 18 -1.63 4.98 7.58
N ALA A 19 -2.46 4.87 8.63
CA ALA A 19 -2.46 3.74 9.54
C ALA A 19 -2.68 2.40 8.81
N ALA A 20 -3.66 2.35 7.90
CA ALA A 20 -3.89 1.17 7.05
C ALA A 20 -2.70 0.87 6.11
N VAL A 21 -2.04 1.90 5.59
CA VAL A 21 -0.86 1.77 4.73
C VAL A 21 0.35 1.22 5.50
N ARG A 22 0.54 1.59 6.77
CA ARG A 22 1.68 1.13 7.58
C ARG A 22 1.43 -0.15 8.39
N PHE A 23 0.20 -0.63 8.44
CA PHE A 23 -0.19 -1.76 9.30
C PHE A 23 0.75 -2.98 9.21
N GLY A 24 1.19 -3.49 10.37
CA GLY A 24 2.15 -4.61 10.45
C GLY A 24 3.60 -4.18 10.60
N GLU A 25 4.46 -5.14 10.89
CA GLU A 25 5.87 -4.90 11.24
C GLU A 25 6.82 -5.56 10.23
N PRO A 26 7.95 -4.92 9.89
CA PRO A 26 8.98 -5.52 9.05
C PRO A 26 9.48 -6.85 9.64
N CYS A 27 9.59 -7.88 8.80
CA CYS A 27 10.10 -9.19 9.19
C CYS A 27 11.26 -9.59 8.28
N PRO A 28 12.52 -9.69 8.80
CA PRO A 28 13.72 -9.91 7.99
C PRO A 28 13.66 -11.15 7.06
N ARG A 29 12.87 -12.17 7.40
CA ARG A 29 12.73 -13.40 6.60
C ARG A 29 11.45 -13.49 5.77
N ARG A 30 10.42 -12.69 6.11
CA ARG A 30 9.08 -12.79 5.51
C ARG A 30 8.64 -11.53 4.75
N GLY A 31 9.40 -10.45 4.84
CA GLY A 31 9.02 -9.12 4.33
C GLY A 31 8.27 -8.35 5.41
N MET A 32 7.01 -8.70 5.65
CA MET A 32 6.17 -8.06 6.67
C MET A 32 5.33 -9.11 7.44
N THR A 33 5.13 -8.88 8.73
CA THR A 33 4.25 -9.67 9.60
C THR A 33 3.08 -8.81 10.06
N ALA A 34 1.84 -9.26 9.83
CA ALA A 34 0.64 -8.56 10.24
C ALA A 34 -0.47 -9.57 10.55
N SER A 35 -1.38 -9.21 11.46
CA SER A 35 -2.68 -9.88 11.56
C SER A 35 -3.57 -9.52 10.35
N PRO A 36 -4.72 -10.16 10.15
CA PRO A 36 -5.66 -9.73 9.12
C PRO A 36 -6.16 -8.29 9.39
N LEU A 37 -6.23 -7.46 8.33
CA LEU A 37 -6.76 -6.11 8.38
C LEU A 37 -8.00 -5.99 7.48
N LEU A 38 -9.09 -5.45 8.03
CA LEU A 38 -10.30 -5.10 7.28
C LEU A 38 -10.47 -3.58 7.25
N VAL A 39 -10.55 -3.00 6.05
CA VAL A 39 -10.80 -1.57 5.86
C VAL A 39 -12.19 -1.39 5.26
N ILE A 40 -13.10 -0.80 6.04
CA ILE A 40 -14.46 -0.46 5.60
C ILE A 40 -14.53 1.05 5.40
N ALA A 41 -14.99 1.49 4.24
CA ALA A 41 -15.15 2.91 3.96
C ALA A 41 -16.23 3.17 2.91
N GLY A 42 -16.89 4.33 2.99
CA GLY A 42 -17.94 4.77 2.06
C GLY A 42 -17.45 4.99 0.62
N ALA A 43 -18.35 5.26 -0.33
CA ALA A 43 -17.95 5.64 -1.69
C ALA A 43 -17.08 6.93 -1.67
N GLY A 44 -16.13 7.05 -2.60
CA GLY A 44 -15.27 8.24 -2.71
C GLY A 44 -14.20 8.44 -1.62
N THR A 45 -14.19 7.63 -0.56
CA THR A 45 -13.27 7.76 0.60
C THR A 45 -11.81 7.34 0.36
N GLY A 46 -11.44 7.02 -0.88
CA GLY A 46 -10.06 6.69 -1.23
C GLY A 46 -9.61 5.25 -1.00
N LYS A 47 -10.50 4.25 -0.87
CA LYS A 47 -10.14 2.82 -0.72
C LYS A 47 -9.05 2.35 -1.70
N THR A 48 -9.22 2.65 -2.98
CA THR A 48 -8.23 2.29 -4.02
C THR A 48 -6.91 3.05 -3.84
N ARG A 49 -6.96 4.31 -3.38
CA ARG A 49 -5.77 5.11 -3.07
C ARG A 49 -4.99 4.48 -1.92
N THR A 50 -5.67 4.13 -0.82
CA THR A 50 -5.06 3.42 0.32
C THR A 50 -4.41 2.12 -0.13
N LEU A 51 -5.09 1.31 -0.95
CA LEU A 51 -4.52 0.04 -1.43
C LEU A 51 -3.28 0.25 -2.32
N THR A 52 -3.28 1.29 -3.15
CA THR A 52 -2.14 1.64 -4.02
C THR A 52 -0.94 2.08 -3.19
N HIS A 53 -1.14 2.97 -2.23
CA HIS A 53 -0.07 3.40 -1.31
C HIS A 53 0.41 2.24 -0.44
N ARG A 54 -0.47 1.32 -0.02
CA ARG A 54 -0.06 0.12 0.73
C ARG A 54 0.84 -0.78 -0.10
N LEU A 55 0.52 -1.00 -1.37
CA LEU A 55 1.37 -1.75 -2.28
C LEU A 55 2.74 -1.09 -2.43
N ALA A 56 2.77 0.23 -2.70
CA ALA A 56 4.00 0.98 -2.81
C ALA A 56 4.81 0.93 -1.51
N TYR A 57 4.16 1.11 -0.36
CA TYR A 57 4.80 1.03 0.95
C TYR A 57 5.48 -0.32 1.18
N LEU A 58 4.77 -1.43 0.96
CA LEU A 58 5.32 -2.78 1.13
C LEU A 58 6.59 -2.97 0.28
N VAL A 59 6.54 -2.58 -0.98
CA VAL A 59 7.70 -2.69 -1.89
C VAL A 59 8.83 -1.75 -1.46
N GLY A 60 8.51 -0.52 -1.04
CA GLY A 60 9.48 0.44 -0.52
C GLY A 60 10.16 -0.01 0.78
N GLN A 61 9.48 -0.84 1.59
CA GLN A 61 10.04 -1.52 2.77
C GLN A 61 10.84 -2.78 2.42
N GLY A 62 11.02 -3.10 1.14
CA GLY A 62 11.84 -4.23 0.68
C GLY A 62 11.09 -5.57 0.63
N VAL A 63 9.75 -5.57 0.70
CA VAL A 63 8.97 -6.79 0.44
C VAL A 63 9.10 -7.16 -1.04
N ASP A 64 9.55 -8.38 -1.34
CA ASP A 64 9.63 -8.87 -2.72
C ASP A 64 8.23 -8.80 -3.38
N PRO A 65 8.04 -8.02 -4.46
CA PRO A 65 6.76 -7.90 -5.14
C PRO A 65 6.15 -9.24 -5.57
N ARG A 66 6.97 -10.27 -5.82
CA ARG A 66 6.51 -11.63 -6.18
C ARG A 66 5.78 -12.33 -5.04
N ARG A 67 5.86 -11.81 -3.81
CA ARG A 67 5.13 -12.32 -2.63
C ARG A 67 3.83 -11.57 -2.36
N ILE A 68 3.49 -10.58 -3.19
CA ILE A 68 2.30 -9.74 -3.02
C ILE A 68 1.27 -10.10 -4.10
N LEU A 69 0.07 -10.48 -3.68
CA LEU A 69 -1.08 -10.65 -4.56
C LEU A 69 -2.08 -9.53 -4.31
N VAL A 70 -2.45 -8.81 -5.37
CA VAL A 70 -3.53 -7.83 -5.36
C VAL A 70 -4.63 -8.31 -6.31
N MET A 71 -5.87 -8.31 -5.82
CA MET A 71 -7.04 -8.71 -6.59
C MET A 71 -8.00 -7.53 -6.74
N THR A 72 -8.53 -7.37 -7.93
CA THR A 72 -9.52 -6.34 -8.26
C THR A 72 -10.61 -6.95 -9.14
N PHE A 73 -11.72 -6.23 -9.32
CA PHE A 73 -12.86 -6.72 -10.10
C PHE A 73 -12.59 -6.83 -11.61
N SER A 74 -11.57 -6.14 -12.14
CA SER A 74 -11.25 -6.16 -13.56
C SER A 74 -9.75 -6.08 -13.81
N ARG A 75 -9.30 -6.67 -14.92
CA ARG A 75 -7.90 -6.59 -15.36
C ARG A 75 -7.40 -5.15 -15.46
N ARG A 76 -8.20 -4.26 -16.06
CA ARG A 76 -7.90 -2.83 -16.17
C ARG A 76 -7.67 -2.17 -14.81
N ALA A 77 -8.46 -2.51 -13.79
CA ALA A 77 -8.29 -1.97 -12.45
C ALA A 77 -7.00 -2.49 -11.79
N ALA A 78 -6.64 -3.75 -12.02
CA ALA A 78 -5.36 -4.30 -11.55
C ALA A 78 -4.17 -3.58 -12.19
N ASP A 79 -4.19 -3.40 -13.51
CA ASP A 79 -3.13 -2.72 -14.25
C ASP A 79 -2.95 -1.26 -13.79
N GLU A 80 -4.07 -0.56 -13.60
CA GLU A 80 -4.07 0.82 -13.12
C GLU A 80 -3.50 0.93 -11.70
N LEU A 81 -3.86 0.01 -10.80
CA LEU A 81 -3.34 -0.02 -9.44
C LEU A 81 -1.82 -0.24 -9.43
N CYS A 82 -1.34 -1.20 -10.20
CA CYS A 82 0.10 -1.46 -10.37
C CYS A 82 0.83 -0.25 -10.96
N ARG A 83 0.25 0.40 -11.99
CA ARG A 83 0.82 1.61 -12.61
C ARG A 83 0.99 2.74 -11.60
N ARG A 84 -0.05 3.02 -10.80
CA ARG A 84 0.01 4.06 -9.77
C ARG A 84 1.01 3.73 -8.66
N ALA A 85 1.09 2.47 -8.22
CA ALA A 85 2.07 2.06 -7.21
C ALA A 85 3.51 2.24 -7.71
N ARG A 86 3.79 1.94 -8.98
CA ARG A 86 5.11 2.23 -9.59
C ARG A 86 5.43 3.72 -9.61
N HIS A 87 4.44 4.56 -9.93
CA HIS A 87 4.63 6.01 -9.94
C HIS A 87 4.96 6.57 -8.56
N ILE A 88 4.46 5.97 -7.48
CA ILE A 88 4.79 6.38 -6.10
C ILE A 88 6.22 5.97 -5.71
N LEU A 89 6.77 4.92 -6.33
CA LEU A 89 8.11 4.41 -6.03
C LEU A 89 9.22 5.04 -6.88
N ALA A 90 8.85 5.77 -7.93
CA ALA A 90 9.77 6.38 -8.89
C ALA A 90 10.30 7.72 -8.36
#